data_AF-A0A975C8Q3-F1
#
_entry.id   AF-A0A975C8Q3-F1
#
_cell.length_a   1.000
_cell.length_b   1.000
_cell.length_c   1.000
_cell.angle_alpha   90.00
_cell.angle_beta   90.00
_cell.angle_gamma   90.00
#
_symmetry.space_group_name_H-M   'P 1'
#
loop_
_entity.id
_entity.type
_entity.pdbx_description
1 polymer ?
#
loop_
_entity_poly.entity_id
_entity_poly.type
_entity_poly.pdbx_seq_one_letter_code
_entity_poly.pdbx_strand_id
1 'polypeptide(L)'
;MIRNFSVVPATFPQSLEKTEVSYAFMNCSKGEESSEGRWVSGKSMDGQGEFTFVANPQPFGPNPKLQPAPPYMHNTPPGPETLK
;
A
#
# COMPACT_ATOMS: atom_id res chain seq x y z
N MET A 1 22.10 24.57 12.27
CA MET A 1 21.39 23.77 13.30
C MET A 1 20.98 22.47 12.64
N ILE A 2 21.60 21.34 12.99
CA ILE A 2 21.42 20.06 12.28
C ILE A 2 20.31 19.26 12.99
N ARG A 3 19.14 19.10 12.36
CA ARG A 3 18.06 18.22 12.85
C ARG A 3 18.13 16.87 12.13
N ASN A 4 19.08 16.03 12.54
CA ASN A 4 19.24 14.68 11.99
C ASN A 4 18.30 13.69 12.69
N PHE A 5 16.98 13.88 12.53
CA PHE A 5 16.02 12.84 12.89
C PHE A 5 16.08 11.75 11.82
N SER A 6 16.69 10.61 12.16
CA SER A 6 16.70 9.44 11.28
C SER A 6 15.27 8.91 11.12
N VAL A 7 14.61 9.29 10.03
CA VAL A 7 13.32 8.72 9.64
C VAL A 7 13.53 7.22 9.40
N VAL A 8 12.74 6.40 10.09
CA VAL A 8 12.88 4.94 10.01
C VAL A 8 11.92 4.37 8.94
N PRO A 9 12.37 3.42 8.09
CA PRO A 9 13.69 2.77 8.10
C PRO A 9 14.78 3.57 7.35
N ALA A 10 15.76 4.10 8.09
CA ALA A 10 16.86 4.91 7.54
C ALA A 10 17.89 4.12 6.71
N THR A 11 17.71 2.79 6.59
CA THR A 11 18.61 1.87 5.89
C THR A 11 18.14 1.52 4.48
N PHE A 12 16.92 1.90 4.09
CA PHE A 12 16.43 1.69 2.74
C PHE A 12 16.70 2.94 1.87
N PRO A 13 17.23 2.81 0.64
CA PRO A 13 17.48 3.97 -0.22
C PRO A 13 16.18 4.66 -0.63
N GLN A 14 15.99 5.92 -0.24
CA GLN A 14 14.78 6.70 -0.53
C GLN A 14 14.50 6.85 -2.04
N SER A 15 15.53 6.78 -2.89
CA SER A 15 15.39 6.77 -4.36
C SER A 15 14.79 5.49 -4.94
N LEU A 16 14.65 4.43 -4.13
CA LEU A 16 13.97 3.18 -4.47
C LEU A 16 12.59 3.06 -3.78
N GLU A 17 12.21 4.06 -2.97
CA GLU A 17 10.91 4.12 -2.30
C GLU A 17 9.84 4.66 -3.27
N LYS A 18 8.61 4.16 -3.13
CA LYS A 18 7.45 4.70 -3.83
C LYS A 18 6.96 6.00 -3.16
N THR A 19 7.73 7.07 -3.33
CA THR A 19 7.51 8.34 -2.61
C THR A 19 6.18 9.04 -2.92
N GLU A 20 5.49 8.68 -4.01
CA GLU A 20 4.20 9.31 -4.34
C GLU A 20 3.05 8.92 -3.39
N VAL A 21 3.26 7.93 -2.51
CA VAL A 21 2.23 7.47 -1.55
C VAL A 21 2.65 7.59 -0.08
N SER A 22 3.90 8.00 0.23
CA SER A 22 4.45 7.97 1.60
C SER A 22 3.71 8.87 2.61
N TYR A 23 2.95 9.85 2.13
CA TYR A 23 2.14 10.76 2.95
C TYR A 23 0.64 10.73 2.59
N ALA A 24 0.17 9.71 1.86
CA ALA A 24 -1.22 9.55 1.48
C ALA A 24 -1.96 8.65 2.49
N PHE A 25 -2.91 9.20 3.24
CA PHE A 25 -3.85 8.39 4.01
C PHE A 25 -4.93 7.85 3.08
N MET A 26 -4.92 6.53 2.84
CA MET A 26 -5.89 5.84 1.99
C MET A 26 -7.06 5.32 2.83
N ASN A 27 -8.27 5.82 2.56
CA ASN A 27 -9.46 5.37 3.25
C ASN A 27 -9.95 4.03 2.68
N CYS A 28 -9.66 2.94 3.40
CA CYS A 28 -10.16 1.59 3.06
C CYS A 28 -11.48 1.24 3.78
N SER A 29 -12.12 2.22 4.43
CA SER A 29 -13.41 2.05 5.12
C SER A 29 -14.58 2.52 4.26
N LYS A 30 -15.80 2.11 4.62
CA LYS A 30 -17.04 2.59 3.97
C LYS A 30 -17.44 4.01 4.40
N GLY A 31 -17.10 4.41 5.62
CA GLY A 31 -17.31 5.77 6.15
C GLY A 31 -16.08 6.67 5.94
N GLU A 32 -16.22 7.96 6.21
CA GLU A 32 -15.18 8.99 6.02
C GLU A 32 -14.69 9.61 7.33
N GLU A 33 -14.99 9.03 8.49
CA GLU A 33 -14.62 9.56 9.83
C GLU A 33 -13.10 9.73 9.99
N SER A 34 -12.31 8.96 9.23
CA SER A 34 -10.84 9.10 9.21
C SER A 34 -10.34 10.42 8.59
N SER A 35 -11.20 11.16 7.86
CA SER A 35 -10.89 12.46 7.24
C SER A 35 -10.70 13.61 8.24
N GLU A 36 -11.07 13.41 9.51
CA GLU A 36 -10.88 14.38 10.59
C GLU A 36 -9.49 14.27 11.25
N GLY A 37 -8.73 13.21 10.93
CA GLY A 37 -7.44 12.92 11.54
C GLY A 37 -6.31 13.86 11.11
N ARG A 38 -5.38 14.19 12.03
CA ARG A 38 -4.21 15.05 11.72
C ARG A 38 -3.30 14.51 10.60
N TRP A 39 -3.38 13.21 10.32
CA TRP A 39 -2.62 12.49 9.28
C TRP A 39 -3.20 12.62 7.86
N VAL A 40 -4.26 13.40 7.66
CA VAL A 40 -4.92 13.55 6.34
C VAL A 40 -4.60 14.87 5.62
N SER A 41 -3.98 15.84 6.31
CA SER A 41 -3.70 17.16 5.76
C SER A 41 -2.51 17.85 6.43
N GLY A 42 -1.91 18.80 5.70
CA GLY A 42 -0.84 19.67 6.19
C GLY A 42 0.51 18.96 6.35
N LYS A 43 1.52 19.72 6.79
CA LYS A 43 2.92 19.22 6.84
C LYS A 43 3.06 17.93 7.65
N SER A 44 3.81 17.00 7.10
CA SER A 44 4.25 15.73 7.72
C SER A 44 5.01 15.93 9.03
N MET A 45 5.07 14.88 9.86
CA MET A 45 5.70 14.93 11.19
C MET A 45 7.24 14.90 11.13
N ASP A 46 7.81 14.23 10.12
CA ASP A 46 9.24 14.30 9.78
C ASP A 46 9.60 15.60 9.03
N GLY A 47 8.58 16.24 8.44
CA GLY A 47 8.68 17.50 7.72
C GLY A 47 9.19 17.37 6.28
N GLN A 48 9.21 16.15 5.72
CA GLN A 48 9.69 15.86 4.37
C GLN A 48 8.61 15.93 3.28
N GLY A 49 7.33 15.82 3.63
CA GLY A 49 6.19 15.99 2.72
C GLY A 49 4.96 16.68 3.34
N GLU A 50 3.83 16.60 2.65
CA GLU A 50 2.51 17.02 3.15
C GLU A 50 1.55 15.84 3.12
N PHE A 51 0.75 15.70 4.18
CA PHE A 51 -0.27 14.67 4.26
C PHE A 51 -1.44 14.98 3.31
N THR A 52 -1.99 13.92 2.72
CA THR A 52 -3.14 13.99 1.81
C THR A 52 -4.17 12.92 2.16
N PHE A 53 -5.45 13.20 1.89
CA PHE A 53 -6.55 12.24 2.05
C PHE A 53 -6.94 11.64 0.70
N VAL A 54 -6.98 10.31 0.63
CA VAL A 54 -7.50 9.57 -0.52
C VAL A 54 -8.78 8.84 -0.08
N ALA A 55 -9.92 9.51 -0.28
CA ALA A 55 -11.23 9.02 0.14
C ALA A 55 -11.66 7.70 -0.54
N ASN A 56 -11.24 7.50 -1.80
CA ASN A 56 -11.60 6.33 -2.62
C ASN A 56 -10.34 5.76 -3.31
N PRO A 57 -9.44 5.08 -2.58
CA PRO A 57 -8.19 4.57 -3.13
C PRO A 57 -8.45 3.53 -4.22
N GLN A 58 -7.71 3.63 -5.32
CA GLN A 58 -7.83 2.74 -6.48
C GLN A 58 -6.77 1.64 -6.44
N PRO A 59 -7.07 0.43 -6.93
CA PRO A 59 -6.08 -0.64 -7.05
C PRO A 59 -5.04 -0.27 -8.13
N PHE A 60 -3.78 -0.14 -7.73
CA PHE A 60 -2.65 0.12 -8.64
C PHE A 60 -2.18 -1.13 -9.40
N GLY A 61 -2.51 -2.32 -8.90
CA GLY A 61 -2.15 -3.60 -9.51
C GLY A 61 -3.31 -4.25 -10.28
N PRO A 62 -3.04 -5.00 -11.37
CA PRO A 62 -4.04 -5.82 -12.02
C PRO A 62 -4.45 -7.00 -11.12
N ASN A 63 -5.62 -7.61 -11.39
CA ASN A 63 -6.02 -8.85 -10.74
C ASN A 63 -5.01 -9.98 -11.07
N PRO A 64 -4.29 -10.54 -10.08
CA PRO A 64 -3.23 -11.52 -10.33
C PRO A 64 -3.79 -12.83 -10.89
N LYS A 65 -3.18 -13.32 -11.96
CA LYS A 65 -3.44 -14.65 -12.53
C LYS A 65 -2.24 -15.55 -12.27
N LEU A 66 -2.33 -16.37 -11.22
CA LEU A 66 -1.31 -17.35 -10.89
C LEU A 66 -1.43 -18.58 -11.81
N GLN A 67 -0.31 -19.22 -12.11
CA GLN A 67 -0.32 -20.52 -12.77
C GLN A 67 -0.77 -21.61 -11.77
N PRO A 68 -1.42 -22.69 -12.23
CA PRO A 68 -1.76 -23.82 -11.36
C PRO A 68 -0.53 -24.40 -10.67
N ALA A 69 -0.72 -24.94 -9.46
CA ALA A 69 0.35 -25.59 -8.72
C ALA A 69 0.84 -26.87 -9.46
N PRO A 70 2.13 -27.24 -9.35
CA PRO A 70 2.64 -28.49 -9.91
C PRO A 70 1.86 -29.73 -9.41
N PRO A 71 1.56 -30.73 -10.25
CA PRO A 71 0.65 -31.83 -9.88
C PRO A 71 1.02 -32.62 -8.62
N TYR A 72 2.33 -32.81 -8.36
CA TYR A 72 2.82 -33.53 -7.17
C TYR A 72 2.57 -32.78 -5.84
N MET A 73 2.19 -31.50 -5.89
CA MET A 73 1.80 -30.74 -4.70
C MET A 73 0.41 -31.12 -4.19
N HIS A 74 -0.35 -31.94 -4.94
CA HIS A 74 -1.74 -32.32 -4.66
C HIS A 74 -2.70 -31.13 -4.40
N ASN A 75 -2.29 -29.93 -4.85
CA ASN A 75 -2.94 -28.66 -4.58
C ASN A 75 -3.90 -28.28 -5.72
N THR A 76 -4.69 -29.25 -6.18
CA THR A 76 -5.55 -29.14 -7.37
C THR A 76 -6.70 -28.15 -7.13
N PRO A 77 -6.72 -26.99 -7.80
CA PRO A 77 -7.94 -26.18 -7.88
C PRO A 77 -8.90 -26.90 -8.83
N PRO A 78 -10.16 -27.14 -8.45
CA PRO A 78 -11.08 -27.92 -9.29
C PRO A 78 -11.34 -27.17 -10.60
N GLY A 79 -10.97 -27.79 -11.72
CA GLY A 79 -11.46 -27.37 -13.03
C GLY A 79 -12.95 -27.64 -13.14
N PRO A 80 -13.65 -26.94 -14.04
CA PRO A 80 -15.06 -27.16 -14.28
C PRO A 80 -15.48 -28.63 -14.42
N GLU A 81 -14.76 -29.58 -15.04
CA GLU A 81 -13.48 -29.54 -15.79
C GLU A 81 -12.35 -30.38 -15.14
N THR A 82 -12.59 -31.04 -14.00
CA THR A 82 -12.23 -32.48 -13.84
C THR A 82 -13.48 -33.35 -14.14
N LEU A 83 -14.21 -32.94 -15.20
CA LEU A 83 -15.45 -33.54 -15.74
C LEU A 83 -15.19 -34.35 -17.02
N LYS A 84 -14.04 -35.02 -17.11
CA LYS A 84 -13.88 -36.24 -17.91
C LYS A 84 -13.12 -37.26 -17.08
#